data_AF-A0AA35DYD1-F1
#
_entry.id   AF-A0AA35DYD1-F1
#
_cell.length_a   1.000
_cell.length_b   1.000
_cell.length_c   1.000
_cell.angle_alpha   90.00
_cell.angle_beta   90.00
_cell.angle_gamma   90.00
#
_symmetry.space_group_name_H-M   'P 1'
#
loop_
_entity.id
_entity.type
_entity.pdbx_description
1 polymer ?
#
loop_
_entity_poly.entity_id
_entity_poly.type
_entity_poly.pdbx_seq_one_letter_code
_entity_poly.pdbx_strand_id
1 'polypeptide(L)'
;MLNQLRLDHANMARMLHVLQLKQKTLVSGERPDFQLMREVVDYILSYMDGFASPLEKICVERLQEQAPEHLPLMEQMASDYRKLKPRLSRLSNDIDMILMDNVLPMDRFAEALKAYLDAHRAYLRHEREGLFPLIDKHFSEEDMEELRQALPEGAEKELERLQQAYPELYAELRGAEVPSL
;
A
#
# COMPACT_ATOMS: atom_id res chain seq x y z
N MET A 1 -0.41 18.68 -0.11
CA MET A 1 -0.83 17.41 -0.74
C MET A 1 0.33 16.45 -0.92
N LEU A 2 1.40 16.82 -1.63
CA LEU A 2 2.59 15.96 -1.79
C LEU A 2 3.19 15.50 -0.45
N ASN A 3 3.16 16.36 0.58
CA ASN A 3 3.55 15.98 1.94
C ASN A 3 2.61 14.94 2.57
N GLN A 4 1.30 15.02 2.29
CA GLN A 4 0.31 14.04 2.75
C GLN A 4 0.54 12.69 2.06
N LEU A 5 0.71 12.71 0.73
CA LEU A 5 0.99 11.49 -0.03
C LEU A 5 2.30 10.83 0.39
N ARG A 6 3.34 11.62 0.68
CA ARG A 6 4.59 11.15 1.27
C ARG A 6 4.39 10.54 2.66
N LEU A 7 3.53 11.15 3.48
CA LEU A 7 3.16 10.64 4.81
C LEU A 7 2.42 9.31 4.69
N ASP A 8 1.45 9.21 3.79
CA ASP A 8 0.68 8.00 3.53
C ASP A 8 1.59 6.87 3.02
N HIS A 9 2.51 7.18 2.09
CA HIS A 9 3.54 6.24 1.66
C HIS A 9 4.45 5.78 2.80
N ALA A 10 4.84 6.70 3.69
CA ALA A 10 5.64 6.34 4.86
C ALA A 10 4.85 5.42 5.80
N ASN A 11 3.56 5.70 6.02
CA ASN A 11 2.66 4.86 6.80
C ASN A 11 2.48 3.48 6.15
N MET A 12 2.30 3.43 4.83
CA MET A 12 2.22 2.20 4.04
C MET A 12 3.50 1.37 4.17
N ALA A 13 4.67 1.99 4.02
CA ALA A 13 5.96 1.32 4.17
C ALA A 13 6.13 0.71 5.57
N ARG A 14 5.65 1.40 6.61
CA ARG A 14 5.65 0.90 7.99
C ARG A 14 4.68 -0.27 8.19
N MET A 15 3.48 -0.22 7.61
CA MET A 15 2.56 -1.37 7.61
C MET A 15 3.16 -2.60 6.93
N LEU A 16 3.81 -2.41 5.79
CA LEU A 16 4.54 -3.49 5.10
C LEU A 16 5.71 -4.00 5.96
N HIS A 17 6.34 -3.16 6.77
CA HIS A 17 7.35 -3.59 7.73
C HIS A 17 6.75 -4.49 8.82
N VAL A 18 5.61 -4.10 9.40
CA VAL A 18 4.89 -4.92 10.38
C VAL A 18 4.53 -6.29 9.80
N LEU A 19 3.95 -6.32 8.60
CA LEU A 19 3.65 -7.58 7.90
C LEU A 19 4.92 -8.41 7.64
N GLN A 20 6.06 -7.78 7.37
CA GLN A 20 7.33 -8.49 7.23
C GLN A 20 7.80 -9.11 8.55
N LEU A 21 7.62 -8.43 9.68
CA LEU A 21 7.94 -9.00 10.99
C LEU A 21 7.06 -10.22 11.27
N LYS A 22 5.75 -10.13 11.01
CA LYS A 22 4.83 -11.28 11.15
C LYS A 22 5.16 -12.41 10.18
N GLN A 23 5.62 -12.09 8.96
CA GLN A 23 6.14 -13.07 8.02
C GLN A 23 7.34 -13.84 8.57
N LYS A 24 8.27 -13.17 9.26
CA LYS A 24 9.42 -13.82 9.91
C LYS A 24 8.98 -14.74 11.06
N THR A 25 8.00 -14.31 11.86
CA THR A 25 7.39 -15.13 12.91
C THR A 25 6.78 -16.42 12.35
N LEU A 26 6.13 -16.36 11.19
CA LEU A 26 5.62 -17.55 10.50
C LEU A 26 6.75 -18.51 10.10
N VAL A 27 7.84 -17.97 9.56
CA VAL A 27 9.01 -18.78 9.14
C VAL A 27 9.72 -19.43 10.34
N SER A 28 9.69 -18.80 11.52
CA SER A 28 10.21 -19.42 12.76
C SER A 28 9.28 -20.47 13.35
N GLY A 29 8.12 -20.74 12.73
CA GLY A 29 7.14 -21.72 13.18
C GLY A 29 6.21 -21.21 14.28
N GLU A 30 6.25 -19.92 14.60
CA GLU A 30 5.35 -19.28 15.56
C GLU A 30 4.09 -18.75 14.86
N ARG A 31 2.98 -18.65 15.60
CA ARG A 31 1.74 -18.07 15.07
C ARG A 31 1.72 -16.56 15.33
N PRO A 32 1.76 -15.72 14.28
CA PRO A 32 1.55 -14.28 14.44
C PRO A 32 0.08 -13.98 14.73
N ASP A 33 -0.19 -12.72 15.06
CA ASP A 33 -1.55 -12.19 15.10
C ASP A 33 -2.12 -12.07 13.68
N PHE A 34 -2.89 -13.08 13.27
CA PHE A 34 -3.56 -13.10 11.97
C PHE A 34 -4.68 -12.08 11.85
N GLN A 35 -5.29 -11.65 12.96
CA GLN A 35 -6.33 -10.64 12.95
C GLN A 35 -5.73 -9.27 12.62
N LEU A 36 -4.59 -8.93 13.24
CA LEU A 36 -3.79 -7.76 12.85
C LEU A 36 -3.38 -7.82 11.38
N MET A 37 -2.88 -8.96 10.91
CA MET A 37 -2.49 -9.11 9.51
C MET A 37 -3.67 -8.87 8.56
N ARG A 38 -4.86 -9.37 8.92
CA ARG A 38 -6.09 -9.15 8.15
C ARG A 38 -6.43 -7.67 8.05
N GLU A 39 -6.47 -7.00 9.20
CA GLU A 39 -6.83 -5.58 9.26
C GLU A 39 -5.83 -4.70 8.48
N VAL A 40 -4.54 -4.99 8.56
CA VAL A 40 -3.54 -4.29 7.74
C VAL A 40 -3.75 -4.56 6.25
N VAL A 41 -3.96 -5.82 5.86
CA VAL A 41 -4.18 -6.18 4.44
C VAL A 41 -5.44 -5.49 3.88
N ASP A 42 -6.53 -5.48 4.64
CA ASP A 42 -7.79 -4.86 4.22
C ASP A 42 -7.66 -3.34 4.12
N TYR A 43 -6.93 -2.70 5.04
CA TYR A 43 -6.61 -1.28 4.94
C TYR A 43 -5.82 -0.97 3.67
N ILE A 44 -4.77 -1.74 3.37
CA ILE A 44 -3.97 -1.53 2.16
C ILE A 44 -4.87 -1.70 0.93
N LEU A 45 -5.74 -2.71 0.91
CA LEU A 45 -6.63 -2.96 -0.22
C LEU A 45 -7.62 -1.81 -0.42
N SER A 46 -8.22 -1.31 0.66
CA SER A 46 -9.15 -0.17 0.62
C SER A 46 -8.45 1.12 0.19
N TYR A 47 -7.26 1.40 0.74
CA TYR A 47 -6.46 2.57 0.37
C TYR A 47 -6.09 2.52 -1.11
N MET A 48 -5.56 1.39 -1.58
CA MET A 48 -5.12 1.25 -2.96
C MET A 48 -6.28 1.37 -3.96
N ASP A 49 -7.45 0.80 -3.65
CA ASP A 49 -8.63 0.94 -4.53
C ASP A 49 -9.18 2.36 -4.54
N GLY A 50 -9.12 3.07 -3.41
CA GLY A 50 -9.52 4.48 -3.33
C GLY A 50 -8.52 5.44 -3.99
N PHE A 51 -7.22 5.12 -3.99
CA PHE A 51 -6.17 6.01 -4.48
C PHE A 51 -5.75 5.75 -5.93
N ALA A 52 -5.49 4.50 -6.30
CA ALA A 52 -4.88 4.18 -7.59
C ALA A 52 -5.78 4.51 -8.78
N SER A 53 -7.09 4.34 -8.63
CA SER A 53 -8.06 4.57 -9.72
C SER A 53 -8.24 6.06 -10.05
N PRO A 54 -8.48 6.97 -9.08
CA PRO A 54 -8.51 8.40 -9.36
C PRO A 54 -7.16 8.95 -9.84
N LEU A 55 -6.06 8.47 -9.24
CA LEU A 55 -4.73 8.87 -9.63
C LEU A 55 -4.44 8.51 -11.10
N GLU A 56 -4.69 7.27 -11.52
CA GLU A 56 -4.51 6.84 -12.91
C GLU A 56 -5.31 7.73 -13.87
N LYS A 57 -6.58 8.03 -13.53
CA LYS A 57 -7.44 8.86 -14.36
C LYS A 57 -6.90 10.28 -14.52
N ILE A 58 -6.63 10.98 -13.41
CA ILE A 58 -6.16 12.37 -13.42
C ILE A 58 -4.78 12.46 -14.08
N CYS A 59 -3.87 11.52 -13.77
CA CYS A 59 -2.55 11.48 -14.39
C CYS A 59 -2.62 11.25 -15.90
N VAL A 60 -3.45 10.33 -16.39
CA VAL A 60 -3.57 10.06 -17.82
C VAL A 60 -4.15 11.27 -18.55
N GLU A 61 -5.21 11.88 -18.02
CA GLU A 61 -5.84 13.08 -18.62
C GLU A 61 -4.84 14.24 -18.70
N ARG A 62 -4.08 14.51 -17.63
CA ARG A 62 -3.10 15.61 -17.61
C ARG A 62 -1.84 15.34 -18.41
N LEU A 63 -1.30 14.12 -18.37
CA LEU A 63 -0.09 13.79 -19.12
C LEU A 63 -0.35 13.70 -20.63
N GLN A 64 -1.57 13.36 -21.07
CA GLN A 64 -1.92 13.46 -22.48
C GLN A 64 -1.78 14.89 -23.03
N GLU A 65 -2.13 15.90 -22.23
CA GLU A 65 -2.08 17.30 -22.63
C GLU A 65 -0.70 17.93 -22.45
N GLN A 66 -0.01 17.61 -21.35
CA GLN A 66 1.18 18.35 -20.92
C GLN A 66 2.51 17.63 -21.19
N ALA A 67 2.53 16.30 -21.15
CA ALA A 67 3.77 15.52 -21.26
C ALA A 67 3.50 14.05 -21.69
N PRO A 68 3.11 13.83 -22.95
CA PRO A 68 2.74 12.50 -23.45
C PRO A 68 3.89 11.49 -23.39
N GLU A 69 5.14 11.96 -23.32
CA GLU A 69 6.34 11.14 -23.11
C GLU A 69 6.33 10.32 -21.81
N HIS A 70 5.50 10.72 -20.83
CA HIS A 70 5.37 10.04 -19.54
C HIS A 70 4.18 9.07 -19.47
N LEU A 71 3.35 8.96 -20.51
CA LEU A 71 2.26 7.99 -20.58
C LEU A 71 2.73 6.52 -20.43
N PRO A 72 3.87 6.08 -21.00
CA PRO A 72 4.37 4.73 -20.79
C PRO A 72 4.70 4.43 -19.32
N LEU A 73 5.14 5.43 -18.55
CA LEU A 73 5.38 5.27 -17.12
C LEU A 73 4.06 5.04 -16.36
N MET A 74 3.00 5.79 -16.70
CA MET A 74 1.69 5.58 -16.09
C MET A 74 1.11 4.21 -16.43
N GLU A 75 1.23 3.77 -17.68
CA GLU A 75 0.78 2.44 -18.09
C GLU A 75 1.53 1.33 -17.35
N GLN A 76 2.84 1.51 -17.15
CA GLN A 76 3.64 0.59 -16.35
C GLN A 76 3.18 0.55 -14.89
N MET A 77 2.91 1.70 -14.26
CA MET A 77 2.40 1.77 -12.89
C MET A 77 1.02 1.12 -12.75
N ALA A 78 0.10 1.40 -13.69
CA ALA A 78 -1.21 0.76 -13.72
C ALA A 78 -1.09 -0.77 -13.90
N SER A 79 -0.16 -1.22 -14.76
CA SER A 79 0.13 -2.65 -14.94
C SER A 79 0.66 -3.30 -13.65
N ASP A 80 1.57 -2.63 -12.95
CA ASP A 80 2.11 -3.13 -11.69
C ASP A 80 1.04 -3.15 -10.59
N TYR A 81 0.15 -2.17 -10.56
CA TYR A 81 -1.02 -2.17 -9.69
C TYR A 81 -1.96 -3.36 -9.96
N ARG A 82 -2.31 -3.60 -11.24
CA ARG A 82 -3.13 -4.74 -11.66
C ARG A 82 -2.53 -6.10 -11.28
N LYS A 83 -1.19 -6.20 -11.15
CA LYS A 83 -0.51 -7.41 -10.67
C LYS A 83 -0.52 -7.51 -9.13
N LEU A 84 -0.48 -6.40 -8.41
CA LEU A 84 -0.49 -6.36 -6.94
C LEU A 84 -1.86 -6.70 -6.36
N LYS A 85 -2.93 -6.12 -6.92
CA LYS A 85 -4.30 -6.31 -6.43
C LYS A 85 -4.69 -7.78 -6.22
N PRO A 86 -4.55 -8.69 -7.20
CA PRO A 86 -4.93 -10.09 -7.02
C PRO A 86 -4.05 -10.82 -5.98
N ARG A 87 -2.77 -10.42 -5.82
CA ARG A 87 -1.91 -10.98 -4.77
C ARG A 87 -2.40 -10.57 -3.39
N LEU A 88 -2.82 -9.31 -3.24
CA LEU A 88 -3.34 -8.79 -1.99
C LEU A 88 -4.69 -9.43 -1.62
N SER A 89 -5.62 -9.52 -2.58
CA SER A 89 -6.90 -10.20 -2.36
C SER A 89 -6.70 -11.68 -2.00
N ARG A 90 -5.73 -12.35 -2.61
CA ARG A 90 -5.37 -13.72 -2.24
C ARG A 90 -4.85 -13.82 -0.82
N LEU A 91 -3.97 -12.92 -0.40
CA LEU A 91 -3.49 -12.89 0.99
C LEU A 91 -4.62 -12.64 1.98
N SER A 92 -5.54 -11.72 1.66
CA SER A 92 -6.73 -11.48 2.47
C SER A 92 -7.53 -12.78 2.64
N ASN A 93 -7.85 -13.47 1.54
CA ASN A 93 -8.56 -14.76 1.58
C ASN A 93 -7.79 -15.85 2.34
N ASP A 94 -6.48 -15.97 2.14
CA ASP A 94 -5.65 -16.95 2.85
C ASP A 94 -5.70 -16.69 4.38
N ILE A 95 -5.69 -15.41 4.80
CA ILE A 95 -5.84 -15.04 6.22
C ILE A 95 -7.24 -15.40 6.75
N ASP A 96 -8.31 -15.13 5.99
CA ASP A 96 -9.67 -15.55 6.38
C ASP A 96 -9.75 -17.07 6.58
N MET A 97 -9.15 -17.83 5.67
CA MET A 97 -9.11 -19.28 5.77
C MET A 97 -8.45 -19.71 7.09
N ILE A 98 -7.33 -19.08 7.46
CA ILE A 98 -6.63 -19.36 8.71
C ILE A 98 -7.48 -18.99 9.93
N LEU A 99 -8.14 -17.82 9.91
CA LEU A 99 -9.02 -17.36 10.99
C LEU A 99 -10.27 -18.25 11.15
N MET A 100 -10.71 -18.90 10.08
CA MET A 100 -11.78 -19.90 10.07
C MET A 100 -11.30 -21.33 10.38
N ASP A 101 -10.08 -21.51 10.91
CA ASP A 101 -9.47 -22.80 11.24
C ASP A 101 -9.32 -23.77 10.04
N ASN A 102 -9.27 -23.27 8.81
CA ASN A 102 -8.99 -24.11 7.65
C ASN A 102 -7.52 -24.49 7.55
N VAL A 103 -7.25 -25.65 6.97
CA VAL A 103 -5.89 -26.15 6.76
C VAL A 103 -5.25 -25.43 5.58
N LEU A 104 -4.20 -24.65 5.87
CA LEU A 104 -3.40 -23.94 4.87
C LEU A 104 -1.90 -24.21 5.11
N PRO A 105 -1.10 -24.52 4.08
CA PRO A 105 0.35 -24.68 4.24
C PRO A 105 1.01 -23.33 4.62
N MET A 106 1.49 -23.21 5.86
CA MET A 106 2.09 -21.98 6.39
C MET A 106 3.32 -21.53 5.59
N ASP A 107 4.13 -22.47 5.09
CA ASP A 107 5.29 -22.14 4.25
C ASP A 107 4.88 -21.43 2.96
N ARG A 108 3.82 -21.92 2.30
CA ARG A 108 3.29 -21.29 1.08
C ARG A 108 2.70 -19.92 1.36
N PHE A 109 2.05 -19.75 2.51
CA PHE A 109 1.54 -18.46 2.94
C PHE A 109 2.65 -17.46 3.22
N ALA A 110 3.69 -17.88 3.96
CA ALA A 110 4.84 -17.04 4.28
C ALA A 110 5.62 -16.63 3.01
N GLU A 111 5.73 -17.52 2.02
CA GLU A 111 6.31 -17.20 0.71
C GLU A 111 5.43 -16.23 -0.10
N ALA A 112 4.11 -16.45 -0.14
CA ALA A 112 3.18 -15.57 -0.83
C ALA A 112 3.19 -14.16 -0.22
N LEU A 113 3.21 -14.07 1.12
CA LEU A 113 3.31 -12.82 1.86
C LEU A 113 4.62 -12.11 1.53
N LYS A 114 5.76 -12.81 1.58
CA LYS A 114 7.05 -12.23 1.20
C LYS A 114 7.05 -11.70 -0.24
N ALA A 115 6.56 -12.49 -1.20
CA ALA A 115 6.51 -12.09 -2.61
C ALA A 115 5.59 -10.88 -2.86
N TYR A 116 4.53 -10.73 -2.07
CA TYR A 116 3.70 -9.53 -2.07
C TYR A 116 4.45 -8.32 -1.48
N LEU A 117 5.08 -8.47 -0.32
CA LEU A 117 5.81 -7.37 0.34
C LEU A 117 6.93 -6.82 -0.55
N ASP A 118 7.69 -7.71 -1.21
CA ASP A 118 8.76 -7.32 -2.12
C ASP A 118 8.20 -6.57 -3.34
N ALA A 119 7.10 -7.05 -3.92
CA ALA A 119 6.44 -6.40 -5.06
C ALA A 119 5.85 -5.04 -4.68
N HIS A 120 5.21 -4.93 -3.52
CA HIS A 120 4.58 -3.68 -3.08
C HIS A 120 5.63 -2.61 -2.76
N ARG A 121 6.77 -3.00 -2.16
CA ARG A 121 7.90 -2.08 -1.95
C ARG A 121 8.52 -1.59 -3.25
N ALA A 122 8.63 -2.44 -4.25
CA ALA A 122 9.09 -2.02 -5.58
C ALA A 122 8.12 -1.01 -6.20
N TYR A 123 6.81 -1.25 -6.08
CA TYR A 123 5.77 -0.32 -6.54
C TYR A 123 5.88 1.05 -5.87
N LEU A 124 5.94 1.11 -4.53
CA LEU A 124 6.08 2.37 -3.80
C LEU A 124 7.35 3.14 -4.18
N ARG A 125 8.44 2.44 -4.51
CA ARG A 125 9.68 3.04 -4.98
C ARG A 125 9.51 3.66 -6.36
N HIS A 126 8.95 2.91 -7.31
CA HIS A 126 8.67 3.42 -8.66
C HIS A 126 7.75 4.63 -8.63
N GLU A 127 6.73 4.61 -7.77
CA GLU A 127 5.82 5.73 -7.57
C GLU A 127 6.55 6.95 -7.00
N ARG A 128 7.39 6.78 -5.97
CA ARG A 128 8.18 7.87 -5.38
C ARG A 128 9.17 8.49 -6.39
N GLU A 129 9.82 7.67 -7.21
CA GLU A 129 10.87 8.11 -8.14
C GLU A 129 10.31 8.64 -9.46
N GLY A 130 9.18 8.10 -9.91
CA GLY A 130 8.55 8.45 -11.18
C GLY A 130 7.38 9.42 -11.04
N LEU A 131 6.37 9.05 -10.23
CA LEU A 131 5.12 9.81 -10.14
C LEU A 131 5.29 11.12 -9.37
N PHE A 132 6.00 11.14 -8.24
CA PHE A 132 6.07 12.34 -7.41
C PHE A 132 6.72 13.54 -8.13
N PRO A 133 7.83 13.38 -8.89
CA PRO A 133 8.37 14.47 -9.70
C PRO A 133 7.42 14.94 -10.80
N LEU A 134 6.60 14.04 -11.36
CA LEU A 134 5.63 14.40 -12.40
C LEU A 134 4.46 15.19 -11.84
N ILE A 135 3.94 14.77 -10.69
CA ILE A 135 2.92 15.51 -9.95
C ILE A 135 3.46 16.91 -9.61
N ASP A 136 4.65 17.01 -9.05
CA ASP A 136 5.24 18.31 -8.66
C ASP A 136 5.47 19.25 -9.86
N LYS A 137 5.75 18.70 -11.05
CA LYS A 137 6.09 19.48 -12.25
C LYS A 137 4.90 19.83 -13.15
N HIS A 138 3.91 18.95 -13.24
CA HIS A 138 2.84 19.05 -14.24
C HIS A 138 1.44 19.27 -13.65
N PHE A 139 1.22 19.04 -12.36
CA PHE A 139 -0.12 19.21 -11.76
C PHE A 139 -0.32 20.65 -11.29
N SER A 140 -1.47 21.21 -11.62
CA SER A 140 -1.92 22.50 -11.10
C SER A 140 -2.49 22.36 -9.68
N GLU A 141 -2.66 23.49 -8.96
CA GLU A 141 -3.32 23.46 -7.64
C GLU A 141 -4.75 22.88 -7.70
N GLU A 142 -5.44 23.05 -8.82
CA GLU A 142 -6.79 22.54 -9.05
C GLU A 142 -6.80 21.00 -9.20
N ASP A 143 -5.81 20.45 -9.91
CA ASP A 143 -5.59 18.99 -10.03
C ASP A 143 -5.25 18.34 -8.70
N MET A 144 -4.44 19.05 -7.91
CA MET A 144 -4.08 18.61 -6.58
C MET A 144 -5.30 18.59 -5.66
N GLU A 145 -6.22 19.55 -5.81
CA GLU A 145 -7.46 19.56 -5.03
C GLU A 145 -8.44 18.48 -5.48
N GLU A 146 -8.57 18.24 -6.79
CA GLU A 146 -9.39 17.14 -7.32
C GLU A 146 -8.88 15.78 -6.85
N LEU A 147 -7.55 15.59 -6.87
CA LEU A 147 -6.93 14.37 -6.35
C LEU A 147 -7.13 14.22 -4.83
N ARG A 148 -7.11 15.33 -4.07
CA ARG A 148 -7.46 15.30 -2.63
C ARG A 148 -8.90 14.90 -2.38
N GLN A 149 -9.84 15.43 -3.16
CA GLN A 149 -11.25 15.08 -3.00
C GLN A 149 -11.53 13.64 -3.42
N ALA A 150 -10.71 13.09 -4.33
CA ALA A 150 -10.80 11.71 -4.74
C ALA A 150 -10.11 10.73 -3.77
N LEU A 151 -9.18 11.21 -2.92
CA LEU A 151 -8.64 10.41 -1.83
C LEU A 151 -9.77 9.99 -0.89
N PRO A 152 -9.83 8.73 -0.46
CA PRO A 152 -10.89 8.28 0.44
C PRO A 152 -10.81 9.04 1.77
N GLU A 153 -11.84 9.87 2.07
CA GLU A 153 -12.00 10.64 3.32
C GLU A 153 -11.93 9.77 4.60
N GLY A 154 -11.97 8.45 4.47
CA GLY A 154 -11.88 7.48 5.56
C GLY A 154 -10.49 6.89 5.82
N ALA A 155 -9.51 7.04 4.92
CA ALA A 155 -8.22 6.38 5.07
C ALA A 155 -7.42 6.87 6.29
N GLU A 156 -7.49 8.17 6.61
CA GLU A 156 -6.87 8.71 7.83
C GLU A 156 -7.55 8.21 9.10
N LYS A 157 -8.89 8.19 9.11
CA LYS A 157 -9.67 7.70 10.26
C LYS A 157 -9.48 6.20 10.49
N GLU A 158 -9.39 5.41 9.42
CA GLU A 158 -9.13 3.98 9.51
C GLU A 158 -7.70 3.72 9.99
N LEU A 159 -6.73 4.51 9.55
CA LEU A 159 -5.37 4.46 10.05
C LEU A 159 -5.29 4.81 11.55
N GLU A 160 -5.97 5.86 12.00
CA GLU A 160 -6.06 6.23 13.42
C GLU A 160 -6.74 5.12 14.25
N ARG A 161 -7.81 4.52 13.73
CA ARG A 161 -8.48 3.38 14.34
C ARG A 161 -7.52 2.20 14.51
N LEU A 162 -6.76 1.84 13.46
CA LEU A 162 -5.78 0.76 13.51
C LEU A 162 -4.66 1.03 14.51
N GLN A 163 -4.19 2.27 14.58
CA GLN A 163 -3.20 2.71 15.56
C GLN A 163 -3.70 2.56 17.00
N GLN A 164 -4.98 2.88 17.24
CA GLN A 164 -5.59 2.74 18.56
C GLN A 164 -5.86 1.27 18.91
N ALA A 165 -6.30 0.47 17.92
CA ALA A 165 -6.63 -0.94 18.11
C ALA A 165 -5.39 -1.80 18.34
N TYR A 166 -4.26 -1.47 17.70
CA TYR A 166 -3.03 -2.23 17.77
C TYR A 166 -1.85 -1.36 18.24
N PRO A 167 -1.54 -1.37 19.54
CA PRO A 167 -0.42 -0.59 20.07
C PRO A 167 0.94 -1.02 19.51
N GLU A 168 1.07 -2.24 18.97
CA GLU A 168 2.25 -2.71 18.23
C GLU A 168 2.44 -1.94 16.90
N LEU A 169 1.35 -1.71 16.15
CA LEU A 169 1.37 -0.84 14.97
C LEU A 169 1.78 0.57 15.39
N TYR A 170 1.21 1.08 16.48
CA TYR A 170 1.54 2.40 16.99
C TYR A 170 2.99 2.57 17.45
N ALA A 171 3.56 1.54 18.10
CA ALA A 171 4.95 1.53 18.53
C ALA A 171 5.92 1.57 17.33
N GLU A 172 5.64 0.80 16.27
CA GLU A 172 6.40 0.83 15.02
C GLU A 172 6.20 2.15 14.25
N LEU A 173 4.97 2.70 14.27
CA LEU A 173 4.64 3.98 13.61
C LEU A 173 5.27 5.20 14.32
N ARG A 174 5.43 5.16 15.66
CA ARG A 174 6.12 6.21 16.45
C ARG A 174 7.64 6.01 16.54
N GLY A 175 8.11 4.77 16.58
CA GLY A 175 9.45 4.42 17.09
C GLY A 175 10.52 4.17 16.03
N ALA A 176 10.16 3.85 14.79
CA ALA A 176 11.14 3.58 13.75
C ALA A 176 11.46 4.86 12.96
N GLU A 177 12.69 5.36 13.10
CA GLU A 177 13.33 6.16 12.07
C GLU A 177 13.06 5.48 10.73
N VAL A 178 12.49 6.23 9.78
CA VAL A 178 12.19 5.77 8.43
C VAL A 178 13.42 5.00 7.93
N PRO A 179 13.33 3.68 7.65
CA PRO A 179 14.46 2.95 7.13
C PRO A 179 14.92 3.67 5.88
N SER A 180 16.17 4.13 5.88
CA SER A 180 16.79 4.73 4.72
C SER A 180 16.90 3.63 3.67
N LEU A 181 15.95 3.60 2.72
CA LEU A 181 15.99 2.75 1.53
C LEU A 181 15.84 3.60 0.26
#